data_AF-A0A832LWD3-F1
#
_entry.id   AF-A0A832LWD3-F1
#
_cell.length_a   1.000
_cell.length_b   1.000
_cell.length_c   1.000
_cell.angle_alpha   90.00
_cell.angle_beta   90.00
_cell.angle_gamma   90.00
#
_symmetry.space_group_name_H-M   'P 1'
#
loop_
_entity.id
_entity.type
_entity.pdbx_description
1 polymer ?
#
loop_
_entity_poly.entity_id
_entity_poly.type
_entity_poly.pdbx_seq_one_letter_code
_entity_poly.pdbx_strand_id
1 'polypeptide(L)'
;MALSVYLAPVKLKFLHDITYAQRLGEILHFSLSQLLIEGLKAVEKECLDTLLNRALAYYPEPLPERERLRAQAKDILEQMLRSEDWSKLVTLLEGAYTLYKEPEAFSSLQEALLRPDFLIEKEGEWILLEFKLREEDFKPAQMEKYIELLREIDGTKRILAYLVSLDPFKLKLYKIYPEEIHHEKQGLSHITQLSLFEELS
;
A
#
# COMPACT_ATOMS: atom_id res chain seq x y z
N MET A 1 1.37 -8.19 -21.46
CA MET A 1 2.58 -7.83 -20.67
C MET A 1 2.69 -8.80 -19.52
N ALA A 2 3.86 -9.37 -19.25
CA ALA A 2 4.07 -10.28 -18.13
C ALA A 2 4.59 -9.49 -16.93
N LEU A 3 3.92 -9.61 -15.78
CA LEU A 3 4.41 -9.09 -14.50
C LEU A 3 5.62 -9.96 -14.11
N SER A 4 6.82 -9.49 -14.46
CA SER A 4 8.05 -10.16 -14.07
C SER A 4 8.31 -9.86 -12.60
N VAL A 5 7.80 -10.71 -11.71
CA VAL A 5 7.98 -10.60 -10.26
C VAL A 5 9.42 -10.98 -9.91
N TYR A 6 10.35 -10.04 -10.08
CA TYR A 6 11.62 -10.12 -9.39
C TYR A 6 11.36 -9.80 -7.92
N LEU A 7 11.55 -10.80 -7.05
CA LEU A 7 11.75 -10.56 -5.62
C LEU A 7 13.07 -9.81 -5.47
N ALA A 8 13.01 -8.48 -5.62
CA ALA A 8 14.19 -7.64 -5.48
C ALA A 8 14.69 -7.75 -4.03
N PRO A 9 15.97 -8.07 -3.79
CA PRO A 9 16.55 -7.91 -2.46
C PRO A 9 16.43 -6.43 -2.07
N VAL A 10 15.93 -6.17 -0.85
CA VAL A 10 15.80 -4.82 -0.29
C VAL A 10 17.15 -4.11 -0.43
N LYS A 11 17.25 -3.19 -1.39
CA LYS A 11 18.36 -2.25 -1.49
C LYS A 11 17.92 -0.96 -0.82
N LEU A 12 18.14 -0.87 0.49
CA LEU A 12 18.19 0.43 1.16
C LEU A 12 19.28 1.23 0.46
N LYS A 13 18.96 2.45 0.02
CA LYS A 13 19.89 3.28 -0.75
C LYS A 13 21.08 3.62 0.15
N PHE A 14 22.19 2.89 -0.02
CA PHE A 14 23.48 3.23 0.56
C PHE A 14 23.99 4.52 -0.10
N LEU A 15 23.58 5.67 0.44
CA LEU A 15 24.14 6.97 0.11
C LEU A 15 24.25 7.78 1.40
N HIS A 16 25.45 8.32 1.65
CA HIS A 16 25.65 9.36 2.65
C HIS A 16 24.62 10.49 2.38
N ASP A 17 24.00 11.00 3.44
CA ASP A 17 22.96 12.06 3.46
C ASP A 17 21.48 11.61 3.56
N ILE A 18 21.20 10.39 4.04
CA ILE A 18 19.87 10.05 4.57
C ILE A 18 19.64 10.74 5.93
N THR A 19 18.56 11.52 6.02
CA THR A 19 18.11 12.19 7.24
C THR A 19 17.57 11.21 8.27
N TYR A 20 17.50 11.64 9.54
CA TYR A 20 16.87 10.86 10.62
C TYR A 20 15.45 10.39 10.26
N ALA A 21 14.63 11.28 9.67
CA ALA A 21 13.27 10.95 9.27
C ALA A 21 13.22 9.88 8.17
N GLN A 22 14.11 9.96 7.18
CA GLN A 22 14.21 8.93 6.14
C GLN A 22 14.61 7.58 6.73
N ARG A 23 15.60 7.54 7.62
CA ARG A 23 16.01 6.31 8.32
C ARG A 23 14.87 5.70 9.12
N LEU A 24 14.15 6.53 9.88
CA LEU A 24 12.98 6.10 10.65
C LEU A 24 11.90 5.53 9.72
N GLY A 25 11.59 6.22 8.62
CA GLY A 25 10.63 5.76 7.62
C GLY A 25 11.04 4.42 7.00
N GLU A 26 12.31 4.25 6.63
CA GLU A 26 12.84 3.00 6.07
C GLU A 26 12.79 1.84 7.09
N ILE A 27 13.11 2.10 8.36
CA ILE A 27 13.01 1.08 9.44
C ILE A 27 11.56 0.65 9.65
N LEU A 28 10.63 1.60 9.70
CA LEU A 28 9.21 1.33 9.89
C LEU A 28 8.60 0.63 8.68
N HIS A 29 8.94 1.07 7.46
CA HIS A 29 8.53 0.42 6.22
C HIS A 29 8.99 -1.03 6.17
N PHE A 30 10.27 -1.29 6.44
CA PHE A 30 10.79 -2.65 6.49
C PHE A 30 10.02 -3.50 7.50
N SER A 31 9.85 -2.98 8.72
CA SER A 31 9.22 -3.72 9.82
C SER A 31 7.76 -4.03 9.52
N LEU A 32 6.98 -3.04 9.07
CA LEU A 32 5.59 -3.22 8.64
C LEU A 32 5.50 -4.23 7.50
N SER A 33 6.37 -4.12 6.49
CA SER A 33 6.40 -5.05 5.36
C SER A 33 6.55 -6.50 5.81
N GLN A 34 7.45 -6.77 6.77
CA GLN A 34 7.64 -8.12 7.28
C GLN A 34 6.42 -8.60 8.08
N LEU A 35 5.83 -7.72 8.92
CA LEU A 35 4.64 -8.06 9.69
C LEU A 35 3.45 -8.47 8.79
N LEU A 36 3.27 -7.80 7.64
CA LEU A 36 2.20 -8.13 6.69
C LEU A 36 2.44 -9.47 5.97
N ILE A 37 3.70 -9.80 5.64
CA ILE A 37 4.06 -11.07 4.99
C ILE A 37 3.91 -12.25 5.96
N GLU A 38 4.34 -12.07 7.21
CA GLU A 38 4.31 -13.12 8.23
C GLU A 38 2.88 -13.44 8.74
N GLY A 39 1.85 -12.71 8.28
CA GLY A 39 0.44 -13.09 8.45
C GLY A 39 -0.05 -13.05 9.90
N LEU A 40 0.44 -12.10 10.70
CA LEU A 40 0.38 -12.17 12.15
C LEU A 40 -0.98 -11.73 12.73
N LYS A 41 -1.82 -12.71 13.09
CA LYS A 41 -2.96 -12.51 14.00
C LYS A 41 -2.53 -12.30 15.47
N ALA A 42 -1.23 -12.48 15.78
CA ALA A 42 -0.65 -12.11 17.08
C ALA A 42 0.85 -11.82 16.92
N VAL A 43 1.24 -10.54 17.03
CA VAL A 43 2.65 -10.14 17.04
C VAL A 43 3.18 -10.23 18.47
N GLU A 44 4.09 -11.16 18.74
CA GLU A 44 4.79 -11.21 20.04
C GLU A 44 5.77 -10.03 20.17
N LYS A 45 5.99 -9.54 21.39
CA LYS A 45 6.94 -8.42 21.63
C LYS A 45 8.35 -8.74 21.11
N GLU A 46 8.76 -10.00 21.20
CA GLU A 46 10.06 -10.50 20.74
C GLU A 46 10.20 -10.42 19.20
N CYS A 47 9.09 -10.49 18.47
CA CYS A 47 9.05 -10.29 17.02
C CYS A 47 9.44 -8.85 16.65
N LEU A 48 8.89 -7.84 17.34
CA LEU A 48 9.22 -6.43 17.06
C LEU A 48 10.70 -6.12 17.28
N ASP A 49 11.27 -6.58 18.40
CA ASP A 49 12.70 -6.35 18.67
C ASP A 49 13.58 -7.01 17.61
N THR A 50 13.21 -8.21 17.14
CA THR A 50 13.93 -8.91 16.07
C THR A 50 13.85 -8.14 14.75
N LEU A 51 12.66 -7.66 14.37
CA LEU A 51 12.48 -6.87 13.14
C LEU A 51 13.25 -5.56 13.15
N LEU A 52 13.21 -4.83 14.27
CA LEU A 52 13.96 -3.59 14.44
C LEU A 52 15.46 -3.82 14.37
N ASN A 53 15.97 -4.88 15.00
CA ASN A 53 17.39 -5.22 14.94
C ASN A 53 17.81 -5.58 13.50
N ARG A 54 16.97 -6.31 12.76
CA ARG A 54 17.21 -6.62 11.34
C ARG A 54 17.22 -5.35 10.49
N ALA A 55 16.26 -4.45 10.68
CA ALA A 55 16.20 -3.17 9.97
C ALA A 55 17.44 -2.30 10.25
N LEU A 56 17.86 -2.23 11.52
CA LEU A 56 19.01 -1.44 11.95
C LEU A 56 20.36 -2.03 11.50
N ALA A 57 20.44 -3.33 11.23
CA ALA A 57 21.67 -3.98 10.76
C ALA A 57 22.07 -3.52 9.34
N TYR A 58 21.15 -2.92 8.58
CA TYR A 58 21.45 -2.38 7.26
C TYR A 58 22.21 -1.04 7.30
N TYR A 59 22.28 -0.37 8.45
CA TYR A 59 23.03 0.88 8.60
C TYR A 59 24.43 0.60 9.15
N PRO A 60 25.51 1.05 8.46
CA PRO A 60 26.88 0.84 8.90
C PRO A 60 27.20 1.63 10.17
N GLU A 61 28.11 1.10 10.98
CA GLU A 61 28.64 1.82 12.16
C GLU A 61 29.74 2.83 11.76
N PRO A 62 29.89 3.96 12.49
CA PRO A 62 29.09 4.36 13.64
C PRO A 62 27.73 4.97 13.25
N LEU A 63 26.65 4.57 13.94
CA LEU A 63 25.34 5.23 13.87
C LEU A 63 24.97 5.85 15.23
N PRO A 64 25.36 7.12 15.50
CA PRO A 64 25.19 7.74 16.83
C PRO A 64 23.75 7.75 17.35
N GLU A 65 22.78 7.78 16.44
CA GLU A 65 21.34 7.85 16.72
C GLU A 65 20.64 6.49 16.73
N ARG A 66 21.39 5.37 16.66
CA ARG A 66 20.84 4.00 16.57
C ARG A 66 19.81 3.70 17.66
N GLU A 67 20.16 3.97 18.92
CA GLU A 67 19.26 3.70 20.06
C GLU A 67 18.00 4.59 20.01
N ARG A 68 18.15 5.84 19.55
CA ARG A 68 17.03 6.77 19.40
C ARG A 68 16.07 6.30 18.30
N LEU A 69 16.61 5.92 17.13
CA LEU A 69 15.83 5.34 16.02
C LEU A 69 15.10 4.08 16.48
N ARG A 70 15.80 3.19 17.19
CA ARG A 70 15.23 1.94 17.72
C ARG A 70 14.06 2.21 18.66
N ALA A 71 14.26 3.09 19.64
CA ALA A 71 13.25 3.42 20.64
C ALA A 71 12.01 4.06 19.99
N GLN A 72 12.21 5.03 19.09
CA GLN A 72 11.10 5.70 18.42
C GLN A 72 10.34 4.77 17.47
N ALA A 73 11.05 3.95 16.67
CA ALA A 73 10.41 2.99 15.79
C ALA A 73 9.61 1.94 16.59
N LYS A 74 10.14 1.49 17.73
CA LYS A 74 9.44 0.57 18.63
C LYS A 74 8.13 1.16 19.16
N ASP A 75 8.17 2.39 19.66
CA ASP A 75 6.99 3.07 20.18
C ASP A 75 5.90 3.21 19.10
N ILE A 76 6.28 3.65 17.90
CA ILE A 76 5.36 3.77 16.75
C ILE A 76 4.74 2.41 16.40
N LEU A 77 5.55 1.34 16.29
CA LEU A 77 5.05 0.00 15.97
C LEU A 77 4.13 -0.54 17.08
N GLU A 78 4.46 -0.33 18.35
CA GLU A 78 3.60 -0.74 19.46
C GLU A 78 2.25 0.00 19.46
N GLN A 79 2.25 1.30 19.16
CA GLN A 79 1.03 2.09 19.01
C GLN A 79 0.20 1.63 17.80
N MET A 80 0.86 1.39 16.66
CA MET A 80 0.24 0.83 15.46
C MET A 80 -0.51 -0.46 15.78
N LEU A 81 0.14 -1.45 16.39
CA LEU A 81 -0.47 -2.76 16.67
C LEU A 81 -1.70 -2.70 17.58
N ARG A 82 -1.85 -1.64 18.37
CA ARG A 82 -3.01 -1.41 19.26
C ARG A 82 -4.13 -0.61 18.59
N SER A 83 -3.90 -0.09 17.39
CA SER A 83 -4.85 0.78 16.69
C SER A 83 -5.97 0.01 15.99
N GLU A 84 -7.12 0.66 15.86
CA GLU A 84 -8.23 0.13 15.05
C GLU A 84 -7.83 0.01 13.56
N ASP A 85 -7.02 0.94 13.06
CA ASP A 85 -6.55 0.93 11.68
C ASP A 85 -5.63 -0.26 11.38
N TRP A 86 -4.89 -0.77 12.38
CA TRP A 86 -4.11 -2.00 12.23
C TRP A 86 -5.03 -3.20 12.04
N SER A 87 -6.10 -3.28 12.84
CA SER A 87 -7.10 -4.34 12.70
C SER A 87 -7.74 -4.30 11.30
N LYS A 88 -8.06 -3.10 10.79
CA LYS A 88 -8.56 -2.92 9.41
C LYS A 88 -7.55 -3.37 8.37
N LEU A 89 -6.27 -3.01 8.52
CA LEU A 89 -5.21 -3.42 7.60
C LEU A 89 -5.06 -4.94 7.56
N VAL A 90 -5.11 -5.61 8.72
CA VAL A 90 -5.09 -7.08 8.79
C VAL A 90 -6.32 -7.69 8.11
N THR A 91 -7.52 -7.13 8.30
CA THR A 91 -8.72 -7.58 7.57
C THR A 91 -8.56 -7.43 6.05
N LEU A 92 -7.87 -6.39 5.57
CA LEU A 92 -7.57 -6.24 4.14
C LEU A 92 -6.68 -7.38 3.60
N LEU A 93 -5.90 -8.06 4.42
CA LEU A 93 -5.10 -9.22 4.00
C LEU A 93 -5.93 -10.53 3.96
N GLU A 94 -7.07 -10.58 4.65
CA GLU A 94 -7.88 -11.80 4.69
C GLU A 94 -8.44 -12.14 3.31
N GLY A 95 -8.27 -13.40 2.88
CA GLY A 95 -8.68 -13.86 1.55
C GLY A 95 -7.76 -13.46 0.40
N ALA A 96 -6.57 -12.89 0.69
CA ALA A 96 -5.56 -12.63 -0.33
C ALA A 96 -5.08 -13.93 -0.99
N TYR A 97 -5.07 -13.97 -2.33
CA TYR A 97 -4.43 -15.03 -3.09
C TYR A 97 -2.92 -14.87 -3.12
N THR A 98 -2.48 -13.63 -3.36
CA THR A 98 -1.07 -13.30 -3.50
C THR A 98 -0.79 -11.96 -2.85
N LEU A 99 0.37 -11.85 -2.20
CA LEU A 99 0.91 -10.63 -1.64
C LEU A 99 2.23 -10.31 -2.34
N TYR A 100 2.26 -9.20 -3.07
CA TYR A 100 3.46 -8.71 -3.74
C TYR A 100 4.05 -7.56 -2.92
N LYS A 101 5.29 -7.76 -2.43
CA LYS A 101 6.07 -6.73 -1.77
C LYS A 101 6.92 -6.00 -2.79
N GLU A 102 6.83 -4.68 -2.80
CA GLU A 102 7.59 -3.76 -3.64
C GLU A 102 7.69 -4.22 -5.12
N PRO A 103 6.58 -4.64 -5.77
CA PRO A 103 6.64 -5.19 -7.13
C PRO A 103 7.11 -4.12 -8.11
N GLU A 104 8.02 -4.51 -9.00
CA GLU A 104 8.53 -3.63 -10.04
C GLU A 104 7.76 -3.87 -11.35
N ALA A 105 7.27 -2.79 -11.96
CA ALA A 105 6.59 -2.84 -13.23
C ALA A 105 6.95 -1.62 -14.08
N PHE A 106 7.27 -1.88 -15.34
CA PHE A 106 7.56 -0.82 -16.30
C PHE A 106 6.26 -0.43 -17.02
N SER A 107 5.85 0.83 -16.90
CA SER A 107 4.76 1.39 -17.72
C SER A 107 5.38 2.04 -18.95
N SER A 108 5.06 1.52 -20.14
CA SER A 108 5.48 2.11 -21.41
C SER A 108 4.83 3.47 -21.67
N LEU A 109 3.63 3.72 -21.12
CA LEU A 109 2.93 5.01 -21.29
C LEU A 109 3.59 6.13 -20.48
N GLN A 110 4.13 5.79 -19.31
CA GLN A 110 4.75 6.76 -18.41
C GLN A 110 6.29 6.79 -18.54
N GLU A 111 6.86 5.89 -19.35
CA GLU A 111 8.30 5.67 -19.51
C GLU A 111 9.04 5.58 -18.17
N ALA A 112 8.40 4.93 -17.18
CA ALA A 112 8.87 4.91 -15.81
C ALA A 112 8.76 3.51 -15.20
N LEU A 113 9.75 3.17 -14.37
CA LEU A 113 9.65 2.05 -13.46
C LEU A 113 8.79 2.48 -12.27
N LEU A 114 7.67 1.79 -12.09
CA LEU A 114 6.76 1.98 -10.97
C LEU A 114 6.98 0.85 -9.97
N ARG A 115 7.04 1.21 -8.69
CA ARG A 115 7.31 0.29 -7.58
C ARG A 115 6.43 0.67 -6.40
N PRO A 116 5.13 0.30 -6.42
CA PRO A 116 4.28 0.47 -5.25
C PRO A 116 4.82 -0.34 -4.08
N ASP A 117 4.55 0.09 -2.84
CA ASP A 117 5.10 -0.59 -1.66
C ASP A 117 4.52 -1.99 -1.47
N PHE A 118 3.19 -2.12 -1.58
CA PHE A 118 2.50 -3.41 -1.48
C PHE A 118 1.33 -3.48 -2.46
N LEU A 119 1.15 -4.67 -3.03
CA LEU A 119 0.01 -5.02 -3.85
C LEU A 119 -0.56 -6.36 -3.39
N ILE A 120 -1.86 -6.39 -3.11
CA ILE A 120 -2.59 -7.57 -2.67
C ILE A 120 -3.54 -7.96 -3.79
N GLU A 121 -3.52 -9.23 -4.18
CA GLU A 121 -4.42 -9.78 -5.17
C GLU A 121 -5.52 -10.61 -4.49
N LYS A 122 -6.77 -10.30 -4.83
CA LYS A 122 -7.97 -11.00 -4.37
C LYS A 122 -8.92 -11.25 -5.52
N GLU A 123 -10.00 -11.98 -5.25
CA GLU A 123 -11.03 -12.27 -6.24
C GLU A 123 -11.67 -10.99 -6.74
N GLY A 124 -11.49 -10.70 -8.02
CA GLY A 124 -12.05 -9.51 -8.66
C GLY A 124 -11.47 -8.17 -8.19
N GLU A 125 -10.44 -8.16 -7.33
CA GLU A 125 -9.87 -6.91 -6.82
C GLU A 125 -8.35 -6.92 -6.61
N TRP A 126 -7.76 -5.75 -6.79
CA TRP A 126 -6.41 -5.38 -6.41
C TRP A 126 -6.48 -4.40 -5.25
N ILE A 127 -5.71 -4.64 -4.18
CA ILE A 127 -5.53 -3.67 -3.11
C ILE A 127 -4.11 -3.15 -3.17
N LEU A 128 -3.98 -1.86 -3.43
CA LEU A 128 -2.72 -1.14 -3.51
C LEU A 128 -2.48 -0.42 -2.19
N LEU A 129 -1.34 -0.64 -1.57
CA LEU A 129 -0.92 0.07 -0.37
C LEU A 129 0.35 0.88 -0.67
N GLU A 130 0.31 2.17 -0.36
CA GLU A 130 1.49 3.03 -0.37
C GLU A 130 1.80 3.48 1.06
N PHE A 131 3.04 3.32 1.49
CA PHE A 131 3.49 3.67 2.83
C PHE A 131 4.18 5.04 2.79
N LYS A 132 3.89 5.85 3.81
CA LYS A 132 4.58 7.13 4.05
C LYS A 132 4.84 7.28 5.54
N LEU A 133 5.95 7.93 5.88
CA LEU A 133 6.20 8.25 7.29
C LEU A 133 5.07 9.13 7.80
N ARG A 134 4.75 10.21 7.06
CA ARG A 134 3.63 11.11 7.36
C ARG A 134 2.71 11.29 6.17
N GLU A 135 1.47 11.69 6.41
CA GLU A 135 0.50 11.93 5.34
C GLU A 135 0.96 13.04 4.38
N GLU A 136 1.67 14.06 4.88
CA GLU A 136 2.13 15.17 4.04
C GLU A 136 3.22 14.77 3.04
N ASP A 137 3.88 13.62 3.24
CA ASP A 137 4.86 13.06 2.31
C ASP A 137 4.19 12.39 1.10
N PHE A 138 2.87 12.18 1.14
CA PHE A 138 2.11 11.52 0.09
C PHE A 138 2.04 12.37 -1.18
N LYS A 139 2.28 11.71 -2.32
CA LYS A 139 2.19 12.32 -3.65
C LYS A 139 1.04 11.69 -4.43
N PRO A 140 -0.14 12.35 -4.53
CA PRO A 140 -1.29 11.85 -5.27
C PRO A 140 -0.96 11.37 -6.68
N ALA A 141 -0.12 12.12 -7.40
CA ALA A 141 0.30 11.79 -8.76
C ALA A 141 1.04 10.44 -8.85
N GLN A 142 1.73 10.00 -7.80
CA GLN A 142 2.40 8.69 -7.78
C GLN A 142 1.37 7.56 -7.68
N MET A 143 0.34 7.73 -6.85
CA MET A 143 -0.73 6.76 -6.67
C MET A 143 -1.57 6.59 -7.94
N GLU A 144 -1.93 7.69 -8.60
CA GLU A 144 -2.67 7.64 -9.86
C GLU A 144 -1.92 6.85 -10.94
N LYS A 145 -0.60 7.03 -11.00
CA LYS A 145 0.27 6.27 -11.91
C LYS A 145 0.22 4.77 -11.66
N TYR A 146 0.20 4.36 -10.39
CA TYR A 146 0.06 2.95 -10.02
C TYR A 146 -1.30 2.38 -10.38
N ILE A 147 -2.37 3.15 -10.17
CA ILE A 147 -3.73 2.75 -10.55
C ILE A 147 -3.83 2.57 -12.07
N GLU A 148 -3.29 3.51 -12.86
CA GLU A 148 -3.23 3.40 -14.33
C GLU A 148 -2.50 2.13 -14.77
N LEU A 149 -1.33 1.85 -14.21
CA LEU A 149 -0.57 0.64 -14.49
C LEU A 149 -1.39 -0.63 -14.19
N LEU A 150 -2.06 -0.70 -13.03
CA LEU A 150 -2.88 -1.87 -12.67
C LEU A 150 -4.05 -2.06 -13.64
N ARG A 151 -4.63 -0.97 -14.16
CA ARG A 151 -5.68 -1.03 -15.20
C ARG A 151 -5.15 -1.54 -16.54
N GLU A 152 -3.90 -1.20 -16.90
CA GLU A 152 -3.26 -1.75 -18.10
C GLU A 152 -2.98 -3.25 -17.97
N ILE A 153 -2.65 -3.70 -16.76
CA ILE A 153 -2.41 -5.12 -16.46
C ILE A 153 -3.72 -5.90 -16.51
N ASP A 154 -4.74 -5.45 -15.77
CA ASP A 154 -6.06 -6.08 -15.73
C ASP A 154 -7.14 -5.05 -15.36
N GLY A 155 -7.75 -4.45 -16.40
CA GLY A 155 -8.82 -3.47 -16.26
C GLY A 155 -10.17 -4.04 -15.82
N THR A 156 -10.29 -5.36 -15.64
CA THR A 156 -11.55 -5.99 -15.19
C THR A 156 -11.69 -6.00 -13.67
N LYS A 157 -10.56 -5.93 -12.95
CA LYS A 157 -10.53 -5.95 -11.50
C LYS A 157 -10.79 -4.57 -10.92
N ARG A 158 -11.49 -4.56 -9.78
CA ARG A 158 -11.60 -3.38 -8.92
C ARG A 158 -10.24 -3.07 -8.29
N ILE A 159 -9.88 -1.80 -8.15
CA ILE A 159 -8.66 -1.36 -7.49
C ILE A 159 -9.05 -0.54 -6.26
N LEU A 160 -8.56 -0.95 -5.09
CA LEU A 160 -8.68 -0.21 -3.84
C LEU A 160 -7.30 0.33 -3.48
N ALA A 161 -7.12 1.65 -3.57
CA ALA A 161 -5.85 2.29 -3.25
C ALA A 161 -5.91 2.89 -1.83
N TYR A 162 -5.00 2.47 -0.96
CA TYR A 162 -4.86 2.96 0.41
C TYR A 162 -3.52 3.65 0.61
N LEU A 163 -3.57 4.74 1.36
CA LEU A 163 -2.40 5.36 1.98
C LEU A 163 -2.26 4.82 3.41
N VAL A 164 -1.06 4.35 3.76
CA VAL A 164 -0.68 4.00 5.13
C VAL A 164 0.33 5.03 5.62
N SER A 165 -0.12 5.91 6.51
CA SER A 165 0.78 6.79 7.27
C SER A 165 1.31 6.01 8.47
N LEU A 166 2.61 6.13 8.75
CA LEU A 166 3.26 5.36 9.82
C LEU A 166 3.29 6.14 11.15
N ASP A 167 3.36 7.47 11.12
CA ASP A 167 3.44 8.32 12.31
C ASP A 167 2.64 9.64 12.14
N PRO A 168 1.43 9.76 12.74
CA PRO A 168 0.71 8.71 13.47
C PRO A 168 0.23 7.60 12.52
N PHE A 169 0.08 6.39 13.05
CA PHE A 169 -0.40 5.26 12.24
C PHE A 169 -1.85 5.48 11.78
N LYS A 170 -2.06 5.49 10.46
CA LYS A 170 -3.37 5.70 9.85
C LYS A 170 -3.49 4.92 8.55
N LEU A 171 -4.59 4.18 8.40
CA LEU A 171 -5.00 3.58 7.15
C LEU A 171 -6.11 4.45 6.52
N LYS A 172 -5.88 4.99 5.33
CA LYS A 172 -6.82 5.85 4.63
C LYS A 172 -7.10 5.31 3.23
N LEU A 173 -8.37 5.03 2.94
CA LEU A 173 -8.81 4.76 1.57
C LEU A 173 -8.63 6.04 0.75
N TYR A 174 -7.77 5.98 -0.24
CA TYR A 174 -7.50 7.10 -1.14
C TYR A 174 -8.46 7.09 -2.33
N LYS A 175 -8.62 5.94 -2.99
CA LYS A 175 -9.44 5.83 -4.21
C LYS A 175 -9.95 4.42 -4.44
N ILE A 176 -11.11 4.33 -5.09
CA ILE A 176 -11.70 3.10 -5.63
C ILE A 176 -11.77 3.25 -7.15
N TYR A 177 -11.37 2.24 -7.90
CA TYR A 177 -11.52 2.20 -9.36
C TYR A 177 -12.14 0.86 -9.82
N PRO A 178 -13.08 0.83 -10.78
CA PRO A 178 -13.85 1.98 -11.21
C PRO A 178 -14.60 2.59 -10.01
N GLU A 179 -14.81 3.90 -10.03
CA GLU A 179 -15.63 4.54 -8.99
C GLU A 179 -16.98 3.82 -8.97
N GLU A 180 -17.40 3.34 -7.79
CA GLU A 180 -18.76 2.84 -7.66
C GLU A 180 -19.68 4.00 -8.02
N ILE A 181 -20.35 3.90 -9.18
CA ILE A 181 -21.52 4.71 -9.43
C ILE A 181 -22.53 4.23 -8.40
N HIS A 182 -22.62 4.91 -7.26
CA HIS A 182 -23.81 4.84 -6.46
C HIS A 182 -24.93 5.34 -7.37
N HIS A 183 -25.64 4.41 -8.01
CA HIS A 183 -27.04 4.61 -8.29
C HIS A 183 -27.68 4.80 -6.92
N GLU A 184 -27.64 6.03 -6.42
CA GLU A 184 -28.66 6.47 -5.50
C GLU A 184 -29.98 6.01 -6.12
N LYS A 185 -30.78 5.28 -5.34
CA LYS A 185 -32.19 5.08 -5.62
C LYS A 185 -32.89 6.44 -5.57
N GLN A 186 -32.55 7.35 -6.48
CA GLN A 186 -33.42 8.41 -6.90
C GLN A 186 -34.29 7.79 -7.98
N GLY A 187 -35.57 7.63 -7.66
CA GLY A 187 -36.54 6.97 -8.52
C GLY A 187 -36.46 7.53 -9.94
N LEU A 188 -36.12 6.66 -10.90
CA LEU A 188 -36.47 6.85 -12.29
C LEU A 188 -37.98 6.59 -12.43
N SER A 189 -38.79 7.47 -11.85
CA SER A 189 -40.12 7.72 -12.39
C SER A 189 -39.92 8.43 -13.73
N HIS A 190 -39.93 7.66 -14.81
CA HIS A 190 -40.19 8.05 -16.22
C HIS A 190 -39.44 9.32 -16.72
N ILE A 191 -38.64 9.26 -17.78
CA ILE A 191 -39.12 9.31 -19.16
C ILE A 191 -37.91 8.97 -20.04
N THR A 192 -37.94 7.82 -20.70
CA THR A 192 -37.45 7.70 -22.08
C THR A 192 -38.51 6.91 -22.83
N GLN A 193 -39.46 7.64 -23.40
CA GLN A 193 -40.35 7.11 -24.42
C GLN A 193 -39.48 6.69 -25.61
N LEU A 194 -39.27 5.39 -25.76
CA LEU A 194 -38.91 4.78 -27.04
C LEU A 194 -40.18 4.78 -27.92
N SER A 195 -40.55 5.94 -28.46
CA SER A 195 -41.60 6.07 -29.46
C SER A 195 -40.97 6.12 -30.86
N LEU A 196 -40.35 5.02 -31.28
CA LEU A 196 -39.80 4.87 -32.63
C LEU A 196 -40.27 3.61 -33.37
N PHE A 197 -41.19 2.81 -32.81
CA PHE A 197 -41.72 1.61 -33.48
C PHE A 197 -43.20 1.30 -33.16
N GLU A 198 -44.11 2.25 -33.34
CA GLU A 198 -45.57 1.99 -33.38
C GLU A 198 -46.22 2.34 -34.73
N GLU A 199 -45.43 2.48 -35.79
CA GLU A 199 -45.97 2.35 -37.15
C GLU A 199 -45.46 1.04 -37.75
N LEU A 200 -46.37 0.06 -37.84
CA LEU A 200 -46.39 -1.14 -38.70
C LEU A 200 -46.94 -2.35 -37.93
N SER A 201 -48.28 -2.50 -37.89
CA SER A 201 -49.07 -3.75 -38.04
C SER A 201 -50.51 -3.53 -37.57
#